data_AF-A0A5D8Q9F8-F1
#
_entry.id   AF-A0A5D8Q9F8-F1
#
_cell.length_a   1.000
_cell.length_b   1.000
_cell.length_c   1.000
_cell.angle_alpha   90.00
_cell.angle_beta   90.00
_cell.angle_gamma   90.00
#
_symmetry.space_group_name_H-M   'P 1'
#
loop_
_entity.id
_entity.type
_entity.pdbx_description
1 polymer ?
#
loop_
_entity_poly.entity_id
_entity_poly.type
_entity_poly.pdbx_seq_one_letter_code
_entity_poly.pdbx_strand_id
1 'polypeptide(L)'
;MRDISLHLLDIVQNSVEARATLIIVKLIIAPSKKRFYMVVRDNGCGIEHSRLENLTDPFYTSRNTRNVGMGLSLLNASVKRSFGKLRLYSAKSRGTIVTASFSFKSIDLPPLGDIRATILSLITLNPHIDFKIILKSKTCSYTLDTRYIKEILQNVEINNPIVIDFLRQKLETDLKNFEEEYKMMTLEELERIREEALERVQLRKEKTGTRIVVGMATCGISAGARPVLEAIMDEVSKRGLTDVIVAQTGCIGLCKYEPIVEVTRPGENKVTYIKMDPEKARKMIAEHIVNGHAIKEWTIESIQL
;
A
#
# COMPACT_ATOMS: atom_id res chain seq x y z
N MET A 1 -6.78 -10.22 -6.53
CA MET A 1 -6.94 -9.21 -5.46
C MET A 1 -8.40 -9.30 -5.01
N ARG A 2 -8.70 -9.54 -3.73
CA ARG A 2 -10.10 -9.56 -3.26
C ARG A 2 -10.61 -8.13 -3.14
N ASP A 3 -11.83 -7.89 -3.58
CA ASP A 3 -12.53 -6.61 -3.45
C ASP A 3 -13.33 -6.52 -2.14
N ILE A 4 -13.89 -5.34 -1.85
CA ILE A 4 -14.71 -5.11 -0.65
C ILE A 4 -15.97 -6.00 -0.64
N SER A 5 -16.60 -6.23 -1.80
CA SER A 5 -17.82 -7.04 -1.90
C SER A 5 -17.59 -8.50 -1.48
N LEU A 6 -16.46 -9.10 -1.86
CA LEU A 6 -16.04 -10.43 -1.43
C LEU A 6 -15.72 -10.49 0.06
N HIS A 7 -15.04 -9.47 0.61
CA HIS A 7 -14.81 -9.37 2.04
C HIS A 7 -16.11 -9.24 2.83
N LEU A 8 -17.08 -8.49 2.31
CA LEU A 8 -18.39 -8.37 2.92
C LEU A 8 -19.09 -9.74 2.96
N LEU A 9 -19.09 -10.46 1.84
CA LEU A 9 -19.70 -11.80 1.76
C LEU A 9 -19.08 -12.77 2.78
N ASP A 10 -17.75 -12.83 2.86
CA ASP A 10 -17.02 -13.68 3.81
C ASP A 10 -17.42 -13.39 5.27
N ILE A 11 -17.55 -12.10 5.63
CA ILE A 11 -17.91 -11.71 7.00
C ILE A 11 -19.39 -11.98 7.29
N VAL A 12 -20.28 -11.68 6.35
CA VAL A 12 -21.71 -11.97 6.51
C VAL A 12 -21.96 -13.47 6.62
N GLN A 13 -21.20 -14.29 5.88
CA GLN A 13 -21.30 -15.75 5.98
C GLN A 13 -21.00 -16.25 7.41
N ASN A 14 -20.04 -15.64 8.10
CA ASN A 14 -19.78 -15.96 9.51
C ASN A 14 -20.99 -15.65 10.41
N SER A 15 -21.70 -14.55 10.13
CA SER A 15 -22.93 -14.18 10.85
C SER A 15 -24.09 -15.16 10.56
N VAL A 16 -24.23 -15.62 9.32
CA VAL A 16 -25.21 -16.64 8.92
C VAL A 16 -24.96 -17.95 9.68
N GLU A 17 -23.71 -18.42 9.70
CA GLU A 17 -23.32 -19.62 10.44
C GLU A 17 -23.49 -19.48 11.96
N ALA A 18 -23.33 -18.26 12.49
CA ALA A 18 -23.62 -17.93 13.88
C ALA A 18 -25.12 -17.90 14.21
N ARG A 19 -25.98 -18.30 13.26
CA ARG A 19 -27.45 -18.34 13.38
C ARG A 19 -28.06 -16.98 13.71
N ALA A 20 -27.50 -15.92 13.13
CA ALA A 20 -28.08 -14.59 13.24
C ALA A 20 -29.45 -14.53 12.54
N THR A 21 -30.40 -13.82 13.16
CA THR A 21 -31.71 -13.52 12.56
C THR A 21 -31.75 -12.11 11.98
N LEU A 22 -30.87 -11.22 12.44
CA LEU A 22 -30.72 -9.86 11.93
C LEU A 22 -29.24 -9.54 11.69
N ILE A 23 -28.93 -9.11 10.47
CA ILE A 23 -27.60 -8.68 10.05
C ILE A 23 -27.69 -7.24 9.54
N ILE A 24 -26.89 -6.37 10.13
CA ILE A 24 -26.78 -4.95 9.78
C ILE A 24 -25.44 -4.74 9.08
N VAL A 25 -25.48 -4.30 7.83
CA VAL A 25 -24.30 -3.92 7.05
C VAL A 25 -24.28 -2.41 6.89
N LYS A 26 -23.13 -1.78 7.18
CA LYS A 26 -22.92 -0.35 6.92
C LYS A 26 -21.67 -0.15 6.09
N LEU A 27 -21.81 0.55 4.96
CA LEU A 27 -20.70 1.01 4.14
C LEU A 27 -20.68 2.53 4.18
N ILE A 28 -19.58 3.11 4.66
CA ILE A 28 -19.52 4.55 4.93
C ILE A 28 -18.27 5.14 4.29
N ILE A 29 -18.46 6.04 3.34
CA ILE A 29 -17.42 6.92 2.82
C ILE A 29 -17.41 8.17 3.70
N ALA A 30 -16.28 8.44 4.35
CA ALA A 30 -16.08 9.61 5.19
C ALA A 30 -15.01 10.52 4.58
N PRO A 31 -15.38 11.47 3.69
CA PRO A 31 -14.43 12.32 2.98
C PRO A 31 -13.53 13.14 3.92
N SER A 32 -14.10 13.71 4.98
CA SER A 32 -13.34 14.50 5.97
C SER A 32 -12.25 13.70 6.69
N LYS A 33 -12.44 12.39 6.84
CA LYS A 33 -11.47 11.48 7.45
C LYS A 33 -10.59 10.78 6.41
N LYS A 34 -10.84 10.97 5.11
CA LYS A 34 -10.26 10.22 3.99
C LYS A 34 -10.25 8.70 4.26
N ARG A 35 -11.41 8.20 4.71
CA ARG A 35 -11.59 6.79 5.09
C ARG A 35 -12.88 6.19 4.57
N PHE A 36 -12.79 4.92 4.22
CA PHE A 36 -13.94 4.04 3.99
C PHE A 36 -14.11 3.10 5.19
N TYR A 37 -15.35 2.84 5.59
CA TYR A 37 -15.68 1.91 6.66
C TYR A 37 -16.65 0.84 6.16
N MET A 38 -16.31 -0.41 6.42
CA MET A 38 -17.21 -1.55 6.30
C MET A 38 -17.52 -2.07 7.70
N VAL A 39 -18.81 -2.09 8.06
CA VAL A 39 -19.28 -2.56 9.36
C VAL A 39 -20.31 -3.66 9.15
N VAL A 40 -20.09 -4.81 9.76
CA VAL A 40 -21.07 -5.90 9.83
C VAL A 40 -21.40 -6.14 11.28
N ARG A 41 -22.68 -6.10 11.63
CA ARG A 41 -23.19 -6.42 12.95
C ARG A 41 -24.26 -7.49 12.83
N ASP A 42 -24.16 -8.52 13.66
CA ASP A 42 -25.17 -9.55 13.78
C ASP A 42 -25.67 -9.70 15.22
N ASN A 43 -26.76 -10.44 15.37
CA ASN A 43 -27.31 -10.86 16.65
C ASN A 43 -27.17 -12.38 16.87
N GLY A 44 -26.16 -13.01 16.27
CA GLY A 44 -25.93 -14.45 16.38
C GLY A 44 -25.46 -14.89 17.77
N CYS A 45 -25.01 -16.14 17.86
CA CYS A 45 -24.58 -16.76 19.12
C CYS A 45 -23.40 -16.06 19.82
N GLY A 46 -22.65 -15.23 19.09
CA GLY A 46 -21.50 -14.48 19.60
C GLY A 46 -20.30 -15.36 19.96
N ILE A 47 -19.22 -14.71 20.39
CA ILE A 47 -17.93 -15.34 20.71
C ILE A 47 -17.59 -15.01 22.17
N GLU A 48 -17.15 -16.01 22.91
CA GLU A 48 -16.68 -15.84 24.30
C GLU A 48 -15.32 -15.11 24.36
N HIS A 49 -15.12 -14.26 25.37
CA HIS A 49 -13.95 -13.38 25.47
C HIS A 49 -12.60 -14.12 25.47
N SER A 50 -12.53 -15.31 26.06
CA SER A 50 -11.33 -16.17 26.06
C SER A 50 -10.88 -16.60 24.66
N ARG A 51 -11.75 -16.48 23.64
CA ARG A 51 -11.45 -16.82 22.25
C ARG A 51 -11.13 -15.60 21.37
N LEU A 52 -11.22 -14.37 21.88
CA LEU A 52 -11.03 -13.13 21.11
C LEU A 52 -9.57 -12.80 20.81
N GLU A 53 -8.65 -13.11 21.75
CA GLU A 53 -7.22 -12.78 21.59
C GLU A 53 -6.56 -13.56 20.44
N ASN A 54 -7.08 -14.75 20.12
CA ASN A 54 -6.54 -15.61 19.06
C ASN A 54 -7.23 -15.43 17.69
N LEU A 55 -8.33 -14.69 17.58
CA LEU A 55 -9.11 -14.57 16.34
C LEU A 55 -8.46 -13.72 15.23
N THR A 56 -7.35 -13.03 15.54
CA THR A 56 -6.55 -12.33 14.52
C THR A 56 -5.39 -13.17 13.99
N ASP A 57 -5.17 -14.36 14.54
CA ASP A 57 -4.21 -15.35 14.04
C ASP A 57 -4.77 -16.00 12.76
N PRO A 58 -4.01 -15.98 11.64
CA PRO A 58 -4.42 -16.59 10.38
C PRO A 58 -4.79 -18.08 10.43
N PHE A 59 -4.39 -18.80 11.48
CA PHE A 59 -4.65 -20.23 11.67
C PHE A 59 -5.69 -20.56 12.74
N TYR A 60 -6.23 -19.57 13.45
CA TYR A 60 -7.24 -19.82 14.48
C TYR A 60 -8.64 -19.97 13.87
N THR A 61 -9.11 -21.21 13.83
CA THR A 61 -10.49 -21.57 13.46
C THR A 61 -11.06 -22.54 14.49
N SER A 62 -12.36 -22.45 14.76
CA SER A 62 -13.07 -23.44 15.60
C SER A 62 -13.54 -24.67 14.81
N ARG A 63 -13.17 -24.79 13.52
CA ARG A 63 -13.67 -25.83 12.60
C ARG A 63 -12.65 -26.96 12.37
N ASN A 64 -13.07 -28.21 12.58
CA ASN A 64 -12.25 -29.42 12.32
C ASN A 64 -12.43 -30.01 10.90
N THR A 65 -13.22 -29.39 10.02
CA THR A 65 -13.52 -29.95 8.69
C THR A 65 -13.48 -28.86 7.62
N ARG A 66 -12.42 -28.89 6.78
CA ARG A 66 -12.18 -28.14 5.53
C ARG A 66 -12.93 -26.80 5.37
N ASN A 67 -12.30 -25.73 5.83
CA ASN A 67 -12.05 -24.46 5.12
C ASN A 67 -11.38 -23.55 6.15
N VAL A 68 -10.10 -23.26 5.92
CA VAL A 68 -9.29 -22.40 6.80
C VAL A 68 -10.06 -21.11 7.03
N GLY A 69 -10.21 -20.68 8.30
CA GLY A 69 -10.96 -19.49 8.72
C GLY A 69 -10.34 -18.17 8.25
N MET A 70 -10.13 -18.04 6.94
CA MET A 70 -9.33 -17.00 6.32
C MET A 70 -10.08 -15.69 6.12
N GLY A 71 -11.42 -15.66 6.20
CA GLY A 71 -12.20 -14.46 5.89
C GLY A 71 -11.78 -13.24 6.72
N LEU A 72 -11.72 -13.40 8.04
CA LEU A 72 -11.31 -12.33 8.95
C LEU A 72 -9.81 -12.00 8.83
N SER A 73 -8.97 -13.02 8.60
CA SER A 73 -7.52 -12.88 8.47
C SER A 73 -7.12 -12.16 7.18
N LEU A 74 -7.79 -12.47 6.07
CA LEU A 74 -7.61 -11.81 4.78
C LEU A 74 -8.18 -10.39 4.82
N LEU A 75 -9.32 -10.18 5.48
CA LEU A 75 -9.82 -8.83 5.73
C LEU A 75 -8.80 -8.02 6.56
N ASN A 76 -8.23 -8.60 7.61
CA ASN A 76 -7.21 -7.95 8.43
C ASN A 76 -5.96 -7.60 7.60
N ALA A 77 -5.52 -8.49 6.71
CA ALA A 77 -4.40 -8.24 5.81
C ALA A 77 -4.70 -7.08 4.84
N SER A 78 -5.87 -7.07 4.20
CA SER A 78 -6.32 -5.97 3.34
C SER A 78 -6.38 -4.65 4.12
N VAL A 79 -6.99 -4.66 5.31
CA VAL A 79 -7.08 -3.49 6.18
C VAL A 79 -5.71 -2.95 6.56
N LYS A 80 -4.76 -3.80 6.97
CA LYS A 80 -3.39 -3.38 7.32
C LYS A 80 -2.66 -2.75 6.12
N ARG A 81 -2.77 -3.36 4.95
CA ARG A 81 -2.20 -2.82 3.69
C ARG A 81 -2.80 -1.47 3.31
N SER A 82 -4.10 -1.27 3.57
CA SER A 82 -4.77 0.02 3.32
C SER A 82 -4.59 1.05 4.46
N PHE A 83 -3.58 0.91 5.32
CA PHE A 83 -3.34 1.77 6.51
C PHE A 83 -4.58 1.92 7.42
N GLY A 84 -5.33 0.84 7.49
CA GLY A 84 -6.60 0.71 8.16
C GLY A 84 -6.51 0.20 9.59
N LYS A 85 -7.66 0.02 10.21
CA LYS A 85 -7.83 -0.67 11.49
C LYS A 85 -9.03 -1.59 11.44
N LEU A 86 -8.84 -2.82 11.91
CA LEU A 86 -9.89 -3.80 12.12
C LEU A 86 -10.23 -3.84 13.61
N ARG A 87 -11.52 -3.79 13.94
CA ARG A 87 -12.01 -3.97 15.32
C ARG A 87 -13.08 -5.04 15.32
N LEU A 88 -13.01 -5.91 16.30
CA LEU A 88 -13.97 -6.99 16.54
C LEU A 88 -14.50 -6.83 17.96
N TYR A 89 -15.82 -6.76 18.10
CA TYR A 89 -16.48 -6.84 19.39
C TYR A 89 -17.50 -7.96 19.33
N SER A 90 -17.47 -8.89 20.27
CA SER A 90 -18.45 -9.96 20.36
C SER A 90 -18.71 -10.30 21.81
N ALA A 91 -19.95 -10.65 22.11
CA ALA A 91 -20.35 -11.15 23.41
C ALA A 91 -21.30 -12.33 23.23
N LYS A 92 -21.10 -13.38 24.03
CA LYS A 92 -21.91 -14.59 24.01
C LYS A 92 -23.40 -14.24 24.12
N SER A 93 -24.20 -14.78 23.21
CA SER A 93 -25.65 -14.55 23.09
C SER A 93 -26.08 -13.11 22.80
N ARG A 94 -25.16 -12.22 22.41
CA ARG A 94 -25.45 -10.82 22.01
C ARG A 94 -25.06 -10.51 20.55
N GLY A 95 -24.38 -11.44 19.88
CA GLY A 95 -23.88 -11.28 18.51
C GLY A 95 -22.50 -10.66 18.40
N THR A 96 -22.12 -10.32 17.17
CA THR A 96 -20.78 -9.86 16.80
C THR A 96 -20.84 -8.56 15.99
N ILE A 97 -19.82 -7.71 16.16
CA ILE A 97 -19.60 -6.48 15.39
C ILE A 97 -18.18 -6.51 14.84
N VAL A 98 -18.07 -6.55 13.51
CA VAL A 98 -16.82 -6.40 12.76
C VAL A 98 -16.81 -5.00 12.15
N THR A 99 -15.75 -4.24 12.41
CA THR A 99 -15.53 -2.90 11.83
C THR A 99 -14.18 -2.86 11.16
N ALA A 100 -14.17 -2.80 9.84
CA ALA A 100 -12.97 -2.59 9.04
C ALA A 100 -12.94 -1.16 8.53
N SER A 101 -11.80 -0.48 8.68
CA SER A 101 -11.57 0.85 8.14
C SER A 101 -10.41 0.82 7.16
N PHE A 102 -10.54 1.53 6.05
CA PHE A 102 -9.55 1.60 4.98
C PHE A 102 -9.23 3.07 4.69
N SER A 103 -7.96 3.38 4.43
CA SER A 103 -7.57 4.74 4.05
C SER A 103 -7.66 4.89 2.54
N PHE A 104 -8.30 5.97 2.09
CA PHE A 104 -8.26 6.37 0.68
C PHE A 104 -6.88 6.83 0.22
N LYS A 105 -5.93 7.04 1.15
CA LYS A 105 -4.54 7.37 0.82
C LYS A 105 -3.67 6.16 0.46
N SER A 106 -4.21 4.94 0.53
CA SER A 106 -3.41 3.74 0.23
C SER A 106 -3.67 3.26 -1.19
N ILE A 107 -2.58 2.99 -1.91
CA ILE A 107 -2.60 2.30 -3.21
C ILE A 107 -3.22 0.90 -3.07
N ASP A 108 -3.08 0.29 -1.90
CA ASP A 108 -3.61 -1.03 -1.59
C ASP A 108 -5.09 -1.01 -1.13
N LEU A 109 -5.82 0.10 -1.32
CA LEU A 109 -7.26 0.14 -1.08
C LEU A 109 -7.96 -0.83 -2.05
N PRO A 110 -8.70 -1.85 -1.56
CA PRO A 110 -9.42 -2.75 -2.45
C PRO A 110 -10.51 -2.00 -3.24
N PRO A 111 -10.78 -2.41 -4.48
CA PRO A 111 -11.93 -1.88 -5.21
C PRO A 111 -13.22 -2.27 -4.47
N LEU A 112 -14.30 -1.52 -4.70
CA LEU A 112 -15.59 -1.80 -4.05
C LEU A 112 -16.16 -3.18 -4.45
N GLY A 113 -15.90 -3.63 -5.68
CA GLY A 113 -16.48 -4.85 -6.25
C GLY A 113 -17.95 -4.64 -6.63
N ASP A 114 -18.65 -5.75 -6.88
CA ASP A 114 -20.08 -5.71 -7.21
C ASP A 114 -20.91 -5.78 -5.93
N ILE A 115 -21.08 -4.62 -5.30
CA ILE A 115 -21.81 -4.53 -4.04
C ILE A 115 -23.32 -4.77 -4.24
N ARG A 116 -23.85 -4.44 -5.41
CA ARG A 116 -25.26 -4.60 -5.77
C ARG A 116 -25.64 -6.07 -5.87
N ALA A 117 -24.88 -6.83 -6.65
CA ALA A 117 -25.05 -8.28 -6.75
C ALA A 117 -24.83 -8.94 -5.38
N THR A 118 -23.82 -8.51 -4.62
CA THR A 118 -23.56 -9.04 -3.28
C THR A 118 -24.74 -8.83 -2.34
N ILE A 119 -25.28 -7.62 -2.24
CA ILE A 119 -26.45 -7.32 -1.42
C ILE A 119 -27.65 -8.17 -1.86
N LEU A 120 -27.89 -8.26 -3.17
CA LEU A 120 -28.99 -9.05 -3.70
C LEU A 120 -28.82 -10.53 -3.34
N SER A 121 -27.64 -11.12 -3.56
CA SER A 121 -27.33 -12.51 -3.20
C SER A 121 -27.51 -12.79 -1.71
N LEU A 122 -27.11 -11.86 -0.84
CA LEU A 122 -27.31 -12.02 0.61
C LEU A 122 -28.79 -12.15 0.97
N ILE A 123 -29.63 -11.28 0.41
CA ILE A 123 -31.07 -11.24 0.67
C ILE A 123 -31.76 -12.47 0.07
N THR A 124 -31.43 -12.83 -1.16
CA THR A 124 -32.15 -13.89 -1.90
C THR A 124 -31.80 -15.30 -1.44
N LEU A 125 -30.54 -15.54 -1.06
CA LEU A 125 -30.09 -16.85 -0.58
C LEU A 125 -30.47 -17.10 0.89
N ASN A 126 -30.83 -16.06 1.64
CA ASN A 126 -31.16 -16.16 3.06
C ASN A 126 -32.50 -15.48 3.41
N PRO A 127 -33.64 -15.93 2.84
CA PRO A 127 -34.93 -15.25 2.98
C PRO A 127 -35.43 -15.19 4.45
N HIS A 128 -34.98 -16.11 5.30
CA HIS A 128 -35.32 -16.15 6.73
C HIS A 128 -34.51 -15.17 7.59
N ILE A 129 -33.43 -14.60 7.07
CA ILE A 129 -32.61 -13.62 7.77
C ILE A 129 -33.07 -12.22 7.36
N ASP A 130 -33.12 -11.32 8.33
CA ASP A 130 -33.37 -9.91 8.08
C ASP A 130 -32.05 -9.18 7.85
N PHE A 131 -31.98 -8.43 6.75
CA PHE A 131 -30.88 -7.54 6.44
C PHE A 131 -31.29 -6.08 6.57
N LYS A 132 -30.42 -5.30 7.22
CA LYS A 132 -30.45 -3.84 7.19
C LYS A 132 -29.14 -3.32 6.59
N ILE A 133 -29.21 -2.87 5.34
CA ILE A 133 -28.08 -2.36 4.57
C ILE A 133 -28.12 -0.83 4.59
N ILE A 134 -27.03 -0.20 5.00
CA ILE A 134 -26.91 1.25 5.11
C ILE A 134 -25.68 1.69 4.32
N LEU A 135 -25.87 2.54 3.31
CA LEU A 135 -24.77 3.17 2.60
C LEU A 135 -24.80 4.67 2.86
N LYS A 136 -23.66 5.23 3.25
CA LYS A 136 -23.53 6.67 3.53
C LYS A 136 -22.29 7.24 2.87
N SER A 137 -22.47 8.32 2.14
CA SER A 137 -21.41 9.13 1.57
C SER A 137 -21.78 10.62 1.68
N LYS A 138 -21.06 11.51 0.99
CA LYS A 138 -21.45 12.93 0.94
C LYS A 138 -22.78 13.14 0.24
N THR A 139 -23.04 12.38 -0.83
CA THR A 139 -24.21 12.55 -1.71
C THR A 139 -25.23 11.42 -1.60
N CYS A 140 -24.88 10.31 -0.94
CA CYS A 140 -25.75 9.15 -0.77
C CYS A 140 -26.08 8.92 0.71
N SER A 141 -27.37 8.76 1.02
CA SER A 141 -27.83 8.22 2.30
C SER A 141 -28.90 7.17 2.04
N TYR A 142 -28.46 5.97 1.68
CA TYR A 142 -29.33 4.85 1.35
C TYR A 142 -29.54 3.92 2.56
N THR A 143 -30.75 3.41 2.70
CA THR A 143 -31.07 2.36 3.66
C THR A 143 -32.07 1.39 3.06
N LEU A 144 -31.70 0.12 3.01
CA LEU A 144 -32.59 -1.01 2.71
C LEU A 144 -32.77 -1.83 3.97
N ASP A 145 -34.01 -2.07 4.37
CA ASP A 145 -34.32 -2.92 5.52
C ASP A 145 -35.39 -3.93 5.08
N THR A 146 -34.97 -5.18 4.97
CA THR A 146 -35.80 -6.27 4.43
C THR A 146 -37.05 -6.54 5.26
N ARG A 147 -37.09 -6.12 6.54
CA ARG A 147 -38.28 -6.29 7.38
C ARG A 147 -39.46 -5.48 6.85
N TYR A 148 -39.22 -4.22 6.48
CA TYR A 148 -40.25 -3.37 5.86
C TYR A 148 -40.65 -3.91 4.49
N ILE A 149 -39.70 -4.47 3.73
CA ILE A 149 -39.99 -5.06 2.41
C ILE A 149 -40.89 -6.29 2.58
N LYS A 150 -40.54 -7.22 3.49
CA LYS A 150 -41.33 -8.41 3.79
C LYS A 150 -42.74 -8.05 4.29
N GLU A 151 -42.86 -6.99 5.10
CA GLU A 151 -44.16 -6.47 5.57
C GLU A 151 -45.05 -5.99 4.41
N ILE A 152 -44.47 -5.27 3.44
CA ILE A 152 -45.19 -4.81 2.23
C ILE A 152 -45.57 -5.98 1.32
N LEU A 153 -44.69 -6.98 1.19
CA LEU A 153 -44.90 -8.14 0.31
C LEU A 153 -45.96 -9.12 0.84
N GLN A 154 -46.26 -9.09 2.15
CA GLN A 154 -47.21 -9.98 2.82
C GLN A 154 -46.93 -11.46 2.54
N ASN A 155 -47.66 -12.07 1.60
CA ASN A 155 -47.57 -13.48 1.27
C ASN A 155 -46.54 -13.80 0.17
N VAL A 156 -45.94 -12.78 -0.45
CA VAL A 156 -44.93 -12.97 -1.50
C VAL A 156 -43.54 -13.08 -0.86
N GLU A 157 -42.82 -14.17 -1.14
CA GLU A 157 -41.46 -14.32 -0.64
C GLU A 157 -40.50 -13.31 -1.27
N ILE A 158 -39.53 -12.83 -0.49
CA ILE A 158 -38.54 -11.84 -0.94
C ILE A 158 -37.56 -12.39 -2.00
N ASN A 159 -37.43 -13.71 -2.11
CA ASN A 159 -36.63 -14.42 -3.12
C ASN A 159 -37.43 -14.68 -4.42
N ASN A 160 -38.68 -14.21 -4.53
CA ASN A 160 -39.48 -14.36 -5.74
C ASN A 160 -38.80 -13.64 -6.92
N PRO A 161 -38.73 -14.23 -8.13
CA PRO A 161 -38.04 -13.63 -9.28
C PRO A 161 -38.47 -12.20 -9.63
N ILE A 162 -39.75 -11.87 -9.49
CA ILE A 162 -40.29 -10.52 -9.76
C ILE A 162 -39.78 -9.53 -8.71
N VAL A 163 -39.78 -9.93 -7.44
CA VAL A 163 -39.25 -9.11 -6.34
C VAL A 163 -37.74 -8.92 -6.49
N ILE A 164 -37.01 -9.96 -6.88
CA ILE A 164 -35.57 -9.90 -7.14
C ILE A 164 -35.26 -8.88 -8.24
N ASP A 165 -36.01 -8.90 -9.33
CA ASP A 165 -35.77 -7.97 -10.44
C ASP A 165 -36.07 -6.53 -10.02
N PHE A 166 -37.15 -6.30 -9.27
CA PHE A 166 -37.46 -4.99 -8.69
C PHE A 166 -36.35 -4.49 -7.76
N LEU A 167 -35.86 -5.35 -6.86
CA LEU A 167 -34.76 -5.01 -5.95
C LEU A 167 -33.47 -4.71 -6.71
N ARG A 168 -33.16 -5.47 -7.77
CA ARG A 168 -32.00 -5.23 -8.64
C ARG A 168 -32.07 -3.85 -9.28
N GLN A 169 -33.19 -3.51 -9.93
CA GLN A 169 -33.37 -2.20 -10.59
C GLN A 169 -33.30 -1.05 -9.58
N LYS A 170 -33.87 -1.24 -8.40
CA LYS A 170 -33.82 -0.26 -7.32
C LYS A 170 -32.39 -0.04 -6.82
N LEU A 171 -31.64 -1.12 -6.59
CA LEU A 171 -30.24 -1.05 -6.15
C LEU A 171 -29.36 -0.35 -7.20
N GLU A 172 -29.55 -0.62 -8.49
CA GLU A 172 -28.80 0.03 -9.58
C GLU A 172 -28.89 1.56 -9.51
N THR A 173 -30.11 2.06 -9.29
CA THR A 173 -30.37 3.51 -9.26
C THR A 173 -29.86 4.15 -7.96
N ASP A 174 -30.15 3.52 -6.83
CA ASP A 174 -29.92 4.13 -5.51
C ASP A 174 -28.43 4.09 -5.08
N LEU A 175 -27.65 3.14 -5.61
CA LEU A 175 -26.24 2.96 -5.23
C LEU A 175 -25.26 3.67 -6.18
N LYS A 176 -25.69 4.10 -7.36
CA LYS A 176 -24.81 4.70 -8.39
C LYS A 176 -23.92 5.82 -7.85
N ASN A 177 -24.51 6.80 -7.16
CA ASN A 177 -23.76 7.93 -6.59
C ASN A 177 -22.73 7.50 -5.54
N PHE A 178 -23.03 6.45 -4.78
CA PHE A 178 -22.09 5.91 -3.79
C PHE A 178 -20.89 5.23 -4.46
N GLU A 179 -21.15 4.43 -5.51
CA GLU A 179 -20.11 3.74 -6.28
C GLU A 179 -19.19 4.74 -7.00
N GLU A 180 -19.77 5.77 -7.61
CA GLU A 180 -19.04 6.86 -8.25
C GLU A 180 -18.18 7.65 -7.25
N GLU A 181 -18.72 8.01 -6.07
CA GLU A 181 -17.96 8.72 -5.04
C GLU A 181 -16.79 7.88 -4.50
N TYR A 182 -16.99 6.55 -4.32
CA TYR A 182 -15.91 5.65 -3.93
C TYR A 182 -14.79 5.65 -4.97
N LYS A 183 -15.16 5.54 -6.26
CA LYS A 183 -14.22 5.50 -7.38
C LYS A 183 -13.47 6.84 -7.54
N MET A 184 -14.16 7.97 -7.44
CA MET A 184 -13.53 9.29 -7.52
C MET A 184 -12.49 9.50 -6.42
N MET A 185 -12.82 9.13 -5.18
CA MET A 185 -11.88 9.24 -4.06
C MET A 185 -10.62 8.38 -4.27
N THR A 186 -10.72 7.25 -4.97
CA THR A 186 -9.55 6.42 -5.33
C THR A 186 -8.73 7.03 -6.47
N LEU A 187 -9.38 7.66 -7.45
CA LEU A 187 -8.71 8.28 -8.60
C LEU A 187 -7.94 9.54 -8.20
N GLU A 188 -8.55 10.40 -7.37
CA GLU A 188 -7.88 11.60 -6.84
C GLU A 188 -6.57 11.26 -6.13
N GLU A 189 -6.54 10.16 -5.39
CA GLU A 189 -5.31 9.71 -4.73
C GLU A 189 -4.28 9.18 -5.73
N LEU A 190 -4.70 8.44 -6.75
CA LEU A 190 -3.80 7.95 -7.80
C LEU A 190 -3.14 9.10 -8.56
N GLU A 191 -3.90 10.17 -8.86
CA GLU A 191 -3.37 11.40 -9.46
C GLU A 191 -2.34 12.06 -8.54
N ARG A 192 -2.65 12.21 -7.25
CA ARG A 192 -1.72 12.77 -6.26
C ARG A 192 -0.41 11.97 -6.16
N ILE A 193 -0.50 10.64 -6.14
CA ILE A 193 0.67 9.76 -6.10
C ILE A 193 1.49 9.87 -7.39
N ARG A 194 0.84 10.00 -8.54
CA ARG A 194 1.51 10.23 -9.83
C ARG A 194 2.28 11.55 -9.81
N GLU A 195 1.68 12.64 -9.34
CA GLU A 195 2.33 13.95 -9.25
C GLU A 195 3.55 13.90 -8.32
N GLU A 196 3.40 13.38 -7.09
CA GLU A 196 4.51 13.23 -6.14
C GLU A 196 5.66 12.35 -6.72
N ALA A 197 5.31 11.29 -7.46
CA ALA A 197 6.29 10.43 -8.10
C ALA A 197 7.03 11.14 -9.25
N LEU A 198 6.31 11.90 -10.07
CA LEU A 198 6.90 12.67 -11.18
C LEU A 198 7.86 13.75 -10.66
N GLU A 199 7.47 14.47 -9.61
CA GLU A 199 8.32 15.47 -8.95
C GLU A 199 9.62 14.84 -8.43
N ARG A 200 9.53 13.69 -7.73
CA ARG A 200 10.72 12.95 -7.27
C ARG A 200 11.61 12.46 -8.41
N VAL A 201 11.04 12.10 -9.56
CA VAL A 201 11.80 11.67 -10.74
C VAL A 201 12.46 12.87 -11.43
N GLN A 202 11.78 14.01 -11.53
CA GLN A 202 12.34 15.26 -12.08
C GLN A 202 13.52 15.75 -11.23
N LEU A 203 13.40 15.75 -9.89
CA LEU A 203 14.48 16.06 -8.96
C LEU A 203 15.72 15.14 -9.12
N ARG A 204 15.54 13.92 -9.66
CA ARG A 204 16.66 13.02 -9.99
C ARG A 204 17.25 13.26 -11.38
N LYS A 205 16.47 13.74 -12.35
CA LYS A 205 16.93 14.06 -13.71
C LYS A 205 17.64 15.41 -13.79
N GLU A 206 17.30 16.36 -12.93
CA GLU A 206 17.91 17.69 -12.90
C GLU A 206 19.29 17.74 -12.22
N LYS A 207 19.76 16.64 -11.61
CA LYS A 207 21.17 16.53 -11.20
C LYS A 207 22.04 16.15 -12.40
N THR A 208 22.32 17.12 -13.28
CA THR A 208 23.45 17.08 -14.22
C THR A 208 24.76 17.31 -13.49
N GLY A 209 24.99 16.55 -12.42
CA GLY A 209 26.09 16.77 -11.49
C GLY A 209 27.32 15.94 -11.80
N THR A 210 28.44 16.35 -11.22
CA THR A 210 29.70 15.62 -11.32
C THR A 210 29.58 14.28 -10.59
N ARG A 211 29.90 13.17 -11.28
CA ARG A 211 29.84 11.82 -10.71
C ARG A 211 31.24 11.34 -10.35
N ILE A 212 31.42 10.93 -9.10
CA ILE A 212 32.66 10.37 -8.55
C ILE A 212 32.40 8.92 -8.17
N VAL A 213 33.19 7.99 -8.69
CA VAL A 213 33.02 6.55 -8.49
C VAL A 213 34.30 5.95 -7.89
N VAL A 214 34.18 5.28 -6.75
CA VAL A 214 35.33 4.64 -6.06
C VAL A 214 35.27 3.12 -6.25
N GLY A 215 36.39 2.52 -6.68
CA GLY A 215 36.53 1.06 -6.81
C GLY A 215 36.65 0.38 -5.45
N MET A 216 35.62 -0.37 -5.07
CA MET A 216 35.46 -1.00 -3.75
C MET A 216 35.37 -2.53 -3.83
N ALA A 217 35.98 -3.15 -4.84
CA ALA A 217 36.16 -4.61 -4.89
C ALA A 217 37.13 -5.11 -3.82
N THR A 218 37.26 -6.43 -3.68
CA THR A 218 38.13 -7.10 -2.68
C THR A 218 39.57 -6.56 -2.67
N CYS A 219 40.14 -6.30 -3.85
CA CYS A 219 41.46 -5.70 -4.00
C CYS A 219 41.46 -4.22 -3.58
N GLY A 220 40.48 -3.42 -4.04
CA GLY A 220 40.37 -2.00 -3.70
C GLY A 220 40.17 -1.74 -2.21
N ILE A 221 39.37 -2.55 -1.52
CA ILE A 221 39.21 -2.47 -0.06
C ILE A 221 40.55 -2.75 0.63
N SER A 222 41.28 -3.78 0.19
CA SER A 222 42.57 -4.17 0.75
C SER A 222 43.66 -3.12 0.49
N ALA A 223 43.59 -2.40 -0.63
CA ALA A 223 44.51 -1.33 -1.00
C ALA A 223 44.21 0.01 -0.28
N GLY A 224 43.12 0.10 0.49
CA GLY A 224 42.78 1.29 1.27
C GLY A 224 41.73 2.22 0.65
N ALA A 225 40.84 1.71 -0.22
CA ALA A 225 39.80 2.53 -0.84
C ALA A 225 38.74 3.07 0.15
N ARG A 226 38.56 2.43 1.31
CA ARG A 226 37.57 2.86 2.32
C ARG A 226 37.92 4.23 2.95
N PRO A 227 39.14 4.45 3.47
CA PRO A 227 39.60 5.79 3.88
C PRO A 227 39.50 6.85 2.78
N VAL A 228 39.72 6.47 1.51
CA VAL A 228 39.61 7.38 0.35
C VAL A 228 38.16 7.81 0.13
N LEU A 229 37.22 6.87 0.17
CA LEU A 229 35.79 7.15 0.05
C LEU A 229 35.30 8.07 1.19
N GLU A 230 35.70 7.77 2.43
CA GLU A 230 35.35 8.58 3.60
C GLU A 230 35.89 10.01 3.47
N ALA A 231 37.13 10.18 3.01
CA ALA A 231 37.72 11.50 2.76
C ALA A 231 37.00 12.28 1.66
N ILE A 232 36.55 11.61 0.59
CA ILE A 232 35.74 12.22 -0.48
C ILE A 232 34.39 12.69 0.07
N MET A 233 33.69 11.83 0.83
CA MET A 233 32.38 12.17 1.39
C MET A 233 32.45 13.32 2.41
N ASP A 234 33.49 13.33 3.25
CA ASP A 234 33.73 14.39 4.23
C ASP A 234 34.00 15.74 3.55
N GLU A 235 34.85 15.76 2.51
CA GLU A 235 35.20 16.99 1.80
C GLU A 235 34.02 17.55 0.98
N VAL A 236 33.24 16.68 0.32
CA VAL A 236 32.01 17.06 -0.39
C VAL A 236 30.99 17.68 0.57
N SER A 237 30.84 17.09 1.76
CA SER A 237 29.92 17.58 2.78
C SER A 237 30.39 18.91 3.38
N LYS A 238 31.67 19.04 3.73
CA LYS A 238 32.28 20.27 4.25
C LYS A 238 32.13 21.46 3.31
N ARG A 239 32.21 21.23 2.00
CA ARG A 239 32.09 22.26 0.97
C ARG A 239 30.66 22.50 0.48
N GLY A 240 29.68 21.73 0.97
CA GLY A 240 28.29 21.87 0.58
C GLY A 240 28.02 21.63 -0.91
N LEU A 241 28.77 20.74 -1.56
CA LEU A 241 28.63 20.48 -3.00
C LEU A 241 27.37 19.66 -3.26
N THR A 242 26.29 20.32 -3.68
CA THR A 242 24.97 19.70 -3.89
C THR A 242 24.82 18.97 -5.23
N ASP A 243 25.71 19.31 -6.18
CA ASP A 243 25.74 18.81 -7.56
C ASP A 243 26.85 17.75 -7.79
N VAL A 244 27.22 17.03 -6.73
CA VAL A 244 28.19 15.94 -6.79
C VAL A 244 27.55 14.65 -6.30
N ILE A 245 27.68 13.57 -7.08
CA ILE A 245 27.20 12.24 -6.71
C ILE A 245 28.41 11.33 -6.47
N VAL A 246 28.58 10.88 -5.23
CA VAL A 246 29.60 9.91 -4.86
C VAL A 246 28.99 8.51 -4.85
N ALA A 247 29.55 7.59 -5.60
CA ALA A 247 29.09 6.21 -5.70
C ALA A 247 30.26 5.22 -5.53
N GLN A 248 29.95 4.01 -5.10
CA GLN A 248 30.88 2.89 -5.05
C GLN A 248 30.61 1.93 -6.21
N THR A 249 31.67 1.35 -6.76
CA THR A 249 31.58 0.31 -7.80
C THR A 249 32.42 -0.91 -7.43
N GLY A 250 32.21 -2.01 -8.14
CA GLY A 250 32.97 -3.26 -7.98
C GLY A 250 34.38 -3.16 -8.57
N CYS A 251 34.81 -4.19 -9.30
CA CYS A 251 36.15 -4.22 -9.90
C CYS A 251 36.22 -3.27 -11.11
N ILE A 252 37.24 -2.41 -11.12
CA ILE A 252 37.52 -1.47 -12.24
C ILE A 252 38.54 -2.08 -13.24
N GLY A 253 39.09 -3.28 -12.94
CA GLY A 253 39.94 -4.03 -13.87
C GLY A 253 41.43 -3.66 -13.85
N LEU A 254 41.86 -2.83 -12.89
CA LEU A 254 43.21 -2.27 -12.80
C LEU A 254 43.83 -2.49 -11.41
N CYS A 255 43.85 -3.75 -10.94
CA CYS A 255 44.24 -4.11 -9.57
C CYS A 255 45.62 -3.55 -9.14
N LYS A 256 46.59 -3.42 -10.06
CA LYS A 256 47.95 -2.89 -9.76
C LYS A 256 47.96 -1.41 -9.32
N TYR A 257 46.90 -0.67 -9.63
CA TYR A 257 46.82 0.77 -9.50
C TYR A 257 45.75 1.24 -8.51
N GLU A 258 45.22 0.31 -7.71
CA GLU A 258 44.29 0.61 -6.64
C GLU A 258 44.97 1.38 -5.48
N PRO A 259 44.21 2.18 -4.71
CA PRO A 259 42.80 2.54 -4.90
C PRO A 259 42.53 3.43 -6.14
N ILE A 260 41.41 3.17 -6.83
CA ILE A 260 41.01 3.88 -8.07
C ILE A 260 39.77 4.72 -7.82
N VAL A 261 39.79 5.94 -8.36
CA VAL A 261 38.66 6.87 -8.34
C VAL A 261 38.41 7.38 -9.76
N GLU A 262 37.22 7.16 -10.29
CA GLU A 262 36.79 7.71 -11.58
C GLU A 262 35.94 8.95 -11.37
N VAL A 263 36.20 10.01 -12.14
CA VAL A 263 35.42 11.25 -12.13
C VAL A 263 34.84 11.48 -13.52
N THR A 264 33.55 11.78 -13.58
CA THR A 264 32.84 12.14 -14.81
C THR A 264 32.11 13.45 -14.58
N ARG A 265 32.57 14.51 -15.25
CA ARG A 265 31.94 15.84 -15.23
C ARG A 265 31.04 16.00 -16.47
N PRO A 266 29.96 16.79 -16.37
CA PRO A 266 29.10 17.05 -17.53
C PRO A 266 29.90 17.69 -18.67
N GLY A 267 29.90 17.05 -19.85
CA GLY A 267 30.60 17.56 -21.03
C GLY A 267 32.11 17.29 -21.10
N GLU A 268 32.69 16.59 -20.12
CA GLU A 268 34.12 16.24 -20.10
C GLU A 268 34.34 14.72 -20.21
N ASN A 269 35.52 14.33 -20.70
CA ASN A 269 35.92 12.93 -20.72
C ASN A 269 36.14 12.39 -19.31
N LYS A 270 35.88 11.10 -19.11
CA LYS A 270 36.08 10.43 -17.83
C LYS A 270 37.57 10.45 -17.45
N VAL A 271 37.88 10.94 -16.25
CA VAL A 271 39.23 10.96 -15.69
C VAL A 271 39.36 9.83 -14.67
N THR A 272 40.40 9.01 -14.81
CA THR A 272 40.65 7.87 -13.90
C THR A 272 41.90 8.13 -13.06
N TYR A 273 41.70 8.34 -11.76
CA TYR A 273 42.76 8.51 -10.77
C TYR A 273 43.20 7.18 -10.17
N ILE A 274 44.50 7.04 -9.98
CA ILE A 274 45.15 5.80 -9.52
C ILE A 274 46.01 6.04 -8.29
N LYS A 275 46.27 4.98 -7.52
CA LYS A 275 47.05 5.01 -6.27
C LYS A 275 46.58 6.13 -5.34
N MET A 276 45.26 6.23 -5.19
CA MET A 276 44.62 7.27 -4.39
C MET A 276 44.78 6.97 -2.91
N ASP A 277 44.99 8.03 -2.14
CA ASP A 277 45.04 8.04 -0.68
C ASP A 277 44.10 9.15 -0.16
N PRO A 278 43.79 9.19 1.15
CA PRO A 278 42.89 10.21 1.71
C PRO A 278 43.31 11.66 1.44
N GLU A 279 44.61 11.96 1.37
CA GLU A 279 45.08 13.32 1.11
C GLU A 279 44.89 13.71 -0.36
N LYS A 280 45.24 12.81 -1.28
CA LYS A 280 44.97 12.98 -2.72
C LYS A 280 43.48 13.08 -3.01
N ALA A 281 42.64 12.33 -2.29
CA ALA A 281 41.18 12.45 -2.39
C ALA A 281 40.71 13.88 -2.08
N ARG A 282 41.15 14.47 -0.96
CA ARG A 282 40.77 15.86 -0.61
C ARG A 282 41.29 16.87 -1.63
N LYS A 283 42.53 16.71 -2.09
CA LYS A 283 43.12 17.57 -3.14
C LYS A 283 42.39 17.43 -4.48
N MET A 284 41.98 16.21 -4.86
CA MET A 284 41.20 15.96 -6.07
C MET A 284 39.84 16.67 -6.03
N ILE A 285 39.16 16.67 -4.88
CA ILE A 285 37.93 17.46 -4.72
C ILE A 285 38.21 18.95 -4.89
N ALA A 286 39.27 19.48 -4.28
CA ALA A 286 39.60 20.90 -4.38
C ALA A 286 39.98 21.33 -5.81
N GLU A 287 40.85 20.59 -6.49
CA GLU A 287 41.37 21.01 -7.79
C GLU A 287 40.46 20.59 -8.95
N HIS A 288 40.04 19.34 -9.00
CA HIS A 288 39.29 18.84 -10.14
C HIS A 288 37.80 19.14 -10.04
N ILE A 289 37.20 18.95 -8.87
CA ILE A 289 35.74 19.12 -8.72
C ILE A 289 35.37 20.58 -8.52
N VAL A 290 36.14 21.34 -7.72
CA VAL A 290 35.87 22.76 -7.45
C VAL A 290 36.53 23.68 -8.48
N ASN A 291 37.83 23.53 -8.76
CA ASN A 291 38.54 24.41 -9.71
C ASN A 291 38.44 23.95 -11.18
N GLY A 292 37.93 22.75 -11.46
CA GLY A 292 37.81 22.21 -12.80
C GLY A 292 39.11 21.73 -13.44
N HIS A 293 40.21 21.64 -12.69
CA HIS A 293 41.53 21.26 -13.18
C HIS A 293 41.87 19.82 -12.79
N ALA A 294 41.85 18.91 -13.76
CA ALA A 294 42.27 17.54 -13.55
C ALA A 294 43.79 17.45 -13.32
N ILE A 295 44.20 16.88 -12.18
CA ILE A 295 45.60 16.64 -11.84
C ILE A 295 46.14 15.46 -12.67
N LYS A 296 46.66 15.75 -13.86
CA LYS A 296 47.11 14.73 -14.84
C LYS A 296 48.17 13.77 -14.28
N GLU A 297 49.03 14.22 -13.37
CA GLU A 297 50.09 13.39 -12.77
C GLU A 297 49.57 12.17 -11.98
N TRP A 298 48.30 12.19 -11.57
CA TRP A 298 47.69 11.12 -10.78
C TRP A 298 46.72 10.28 -11.62
N THR A 299 46.59 10.58 -12.91
CA THR A 299 45.70 9.85 -13.81
C THR A 299 46.44 8.70 -14.47
N ILE A 300 45.70 7.67 -14.87
CA ILE A 300 46.27 6.53 -15.59
C ILE A 300 46.92 6.93 -16.93
N GLU A 301 46.49 8.05 -17.52
CA GLU A 301 47.03 8.58 -18.78
C GLU A 301 48.48 9.10 -18.64
N SER A 302 48.94 9.37 -17.41
CA SER A 302 50.32 9.78 -17.15
C SER A 302 51.33 8.61 -17.14
N ILE A 303 50.84 7.37 -17.13
CA ILE A 303 51.71 6.20 -17.22
C ILE A 303 52.01 5.97 -18.70
N GLN A 304 53.17 6.45 -19.16
CA GLN A 304 53.74 6.02 -20.43
C GLN A 304 53.90 4.49 -20.40
N LEU A 305 53.35 3.82 -21.42
CA LEU A 305 53.62 2.40 -21.74
C LEU A 305 55.10 2.18 -22.03
#